data_AF-A0A2T6AI02-F1
#
_entry.id   AF-A0A2T6AI02-F1
#
_cell.length_a   1.000
_cell.length_b   1.000
_cell.length_c   1.000
_cell.angle_alpha   90.00
_cell.angle_beta   90.00
_cell.angle_gamma   90.00
#
_symmetry.space_group_name_H-M   'P 1'
#
loop_
_entity.id
_entity.type
_entity.pdbx_description
1 polymer ?
#
loop_
_entity_poly.entity_id
_entity_poly.type
_entity_poly.pdbx_seq_one_letter_code
_entity_poly.pdbx_strand_id
1 'polypeptide(L)'
;MEFNLAEKLAIVKAIDKVILADQKVAKGEMEYLGQLMKILDFDSEFVEEARKFHMKQANAILEDLSEPKKHSLGIMLHEMAYADGYLGKEEVKVLFSMFETAGIKIEEPGNHLSVFDISDVYFKSSRHIQHHKEKKLSEENKEKRAIKIEPHIEGKKGFTITTFRLDGFLPFWGNKVELTPKHMDIIELNNSRSILKGFAAPSADTSDPAEVHSNYGLSIYHPDNEIEKIVLHKHHENIDIEYLK
;
A
#
# COMPACT_ATOMS: atom_id res chain seq x y z
N MET A 1 -1.71 20.62 -9.59
CA MET A 1 -2.58 20.47 -10.77
C MET A 1 -3.80 21.35 -10.54
N GLU A 2 -4.25 22.10 -11.53
CA GLU A 2 -5.38 23.02 -11.39
C GLU A 2 -6.59 22.57 -12.20
N PHE A 3 -7.77 22.74 -11.61
CA PHE A 3 -9.06 22.53 -12.27
C PHE A 3 -9.65 23.87 -12.70
N ASN A 4 -10.17 23.93 -13.92
CA ASN A 4 -10.91 25.11 -14.38
C ASN A 4 -12.30 25.16 -13.73
N LEU A 5 -13.02 26.27 -13.90
CA LEU A 5 -14.32 26.48 -13.25
C LEU A 5 -15.36 25.40 -13.60
N ALA A 6 -15.43 24.99 -14.86
CA ALA A 6 -16.38 23.98 -15.32
C ALA A 6 -16.03 22.58 -14.77
N GLU A 7 -14.74 22.25 -14.73
CA GLU A 7 -14.24 21.02 -14.10
C GLU A 7 -14.55 21.02 -12.60
N LYS A 8 -14.28 22.13 -11.89
CA LYS A 8 -14.62 22.27 -10.46
C LYS A 8 -16.13 22.08 -10.24
N LEU A 9 -16.99 22.70 -11.05
CA LEU A 9 -18.45 22.54 -10.95
C LEU A 9 -18.87 21.08 -11.12
N ALA A 10 -18.30 20.39 -12.11
CA ALA A 10 -18.59 18.98 -12.36
C ALA A 10 -18.09 18.07 -11.23
N ILE A 11 -16.91 18.34 -10.68
CA ILE A 11 -16.32 17.61 -9.56
C ILE A 11 -17.16 17.79 -8.30
N VAL A 12 -17.51 19.03 -7.95
CA VAL A 12 -18.34 19.33 -6.77
C VAL A 12 -19.73 18.72 -6.91
N LYS A 13 -20.29 18.71 -8.13
CA LYS A 13 -21.54 18.00 -8.42
C LYS A 13 -21.43 16.49 -8.18
N ALA A 14 -20.35 15.86 -8.60
CA ALA A 14 -20.13 14.43 -8.35
C ALA A 14 -19.95 14.13 -6.86
N ILE A 15 -19.20 14.96 -6.14
CA ILE A 15 -19.02 14.85 -4.69
C ILE A 15 -20.36 14.98 -3.96
N ASP A 16 -21.16 16.00 -4.30
CA ASP A 16 -22.49 16.20 -3.71
C ASP A 16 -23.43 15.01 -3.97
N LYS A 17 -23.27 14.31 -5.10
CA LYS A 17 -24.00 13.06 -5.35
C LYS A 17 -23.59 11.91 -4.45
N VAL A 18 -22.31 11.80 -4.13
CA VAL A 18 -21.81 10.79 -3.18
C VAL A 18 -22.37 11.09 -1.78
N ILE A 19 -22.26 12.34 -1.31
CA ILE A 19 -22.79 12.75 -0.01
C ILE A 19 -24.29 12.46 0.13
N LEU A 20 -25.06 12.72 -0.92
CA LEU A 20 -26.52 12.55 -0.88
C LEU A 20 -26.98 11.13 -1.23
N ALA A 21 -26.06 10.15 -1.35
CA ALA A 21 -26.39 8.80 -1.80
C ALA A 21 -27.37 8.09 -0.85
N ASP A 22 -27.19 8.23 0.46
CA ASP A 22 -28.01 7.59 1.49
C ASP A 22 -29.10 8.53 2.07
N GLN A 23 -29.25 9.74 1.51
CA GLN A 23 -30.13 10.82 1.96
C GLN A 23 -29.85 11.35 3.37
N LYS A 24 -28.69 11.03 3.95
CA LYS A 24 -28.19 11.63 5.19
C LYS A 24 -26.91 12.39 4.87
N VAL A 25 -26.51 13.24 5.80
CA VAL A 25 -25.24 13.95 5.70
C VAL A 25 -24.53 13.76 7.02
N ALA A 26 -23.42 13.03 6.99
CA ALA A 26 -22.59 12.73 8.13
C ALA A 26 -21.62 13.88 8.44
N LYS A 27 -21.15 13.92 9.69
CA LYS A 27 -20.17 14.94 10.12
C LYS A 27 -18.85 14.82 9.36
N GLY A 28 -18.38 13.59 9.12
CA GLY A 28 -17.14 13.32 8.39
C GLY A 28 -17.15 13.87 6.96
N GLU A 29 -18.27 13.69 6.25
CA GLU A 29 -18.45 14.21 4.89
C GLU A 29 -18.38 15.75 4.84
N MET A 30 -19.01 16.43 5.81
CA MET A 30 -18.96 17.88 5.90
C MET A 30 -17.55 18.40 6.23
N GLU A 31 -16.83 17.68 7.10
CA GLU A 31 -15.44 18.00 7.42
C GLU A 31 -14.54 17.85 6.20
N TYR A 32 -14.68 16.75 5.45
CA TYR A 32 -13.91 16.50 4.25
C TYR A 32 -14.28 17.46 3.11
N LEU A 33 -15.56 17.76 2.91
CA LEU A 33 -16.02 18.79 1.96
C LEU A 33 -15.38 20.15 2.29
N GLY A 34 -15.32 20.51 3.58
CA GLY A 34 -14.66 21.73 4.04
C GLY A 34 -13.15 21.77 3.74
N GLN A 35 -12.48 20.62 3.66
CA GLN A 35 -11.09 20.54 3.21
C GLN A 35 -10.99 20.75 1.70
N LEU A 36 -11.87 20.10 0.93
CA LEU A 36 -11.91 20.25 -0.52
C LEU A 36 -12.24 21.69 -0.94
N MET A 37 -13.13 22.38 -0.24
CA MET A 37 -13.42 23.80 -0.43
C MET A 37 -12.14 24.66 -0.39
N LYS A 38 -11.23 24.37 0.56
CA LYS A 38 -9.95 25.07 0.67
C LYS A 38 -8.96 24.68 -0.41
N ILE A 39 -8.85 23.39 -0.71
CA ILE A 39 -7.86 22.84 -1.66
C ILE A 39 -8.21 23.23 -3.10
N LEU A 40 -9.49 23.11 -3.46
CA LEU A 40 -9.99 23.41 -4.79
C LEU A 40 -10.47 24.86 -4.92
N ASP A 41 -10.38 25.66 -3.87
CA ASP A 41 -10.73 27.08 -3.84
C ASP A 41 -12.16 27.33 -4.35
N PHE A 42 -13.14 26.83 -3.57
CA PHE A 42 -14.57 27.08 -3.77
C PHE A 42 -15.30 27.23 -2.43
N ASP A 43 -16.46 27.87 -2.46
CA ASP A 43 -17.26 28.17 -1.26
C ASP A 43 -18.63 27.47 -1.29
N SER A 44 -19.46 27.74 -0.27
CA SER A 44 -20.79 27.16 -0.18
C SER A 44 -21.73 27.62 -1.29
N GLU A 45 -21.56 28.84 -1.82
CA GLU A 45 -22.39 29.33 -2.93
C GLU A 45 -22.10 28.52 -4.20
N PHE A 46 -20.83 28.16 -4.41
CA PHE A 46 -20.42 27.28 -5.49
C PHE A 46 -21.01 25.87 -5.38
N VAL A 47 -21.11 25.32 -4.16
CA VAL A 47 -21.78 24.03 -3.92
C VAL A 47 -23.26 24.10 -4.31
N GLU A 48 -23.95 25.19 -3.93
CA GLU A 48 -25.35 25.42 -4.31
C GLU A 48 -25.53 25.60 -5.82
N GLU A 49 -24.55 26.17 -6.51
CA GLU A 49 -24.53 26.26 -7.96
C GLU A 49 -24.34 24.87 -8.61
N ALA A 50 -23.38 24.08 -8.13
CA ALA A 50 -23.15 22.72 -8.59
C ALA A 50 -24.40 21.83 -8.41
N ARG A 51 -25.16 22.01 -7.32
CA ARG A 51 -26.45 21.32 -7.10
C ARG A 51 -27.48 21.59 -8.19
N LYS A 52 -27.50 22.80 -8.75
CA LYS A 52 -28.38 23.19 -9.86
C LYS A 52 -27.83 22.77 -11.21
N PHE A 53 -26.53 22.52 -11.30
CA PHE A 53 -25.86 22.11 -12.53
C PHE A 53 -26.39 20.78 -13.08
N HIS A 54 -26.56 20.70 -14.40
CA HIS A 54 -27.22 19.57 -15.04
C HIS A 54 -26.30 18.34 -15.12
N MET A 55 -26.76 17.19 -14.63
CA MET A 55 -25.92 16.00 -14.50
C MET A 55 -25.28 15.54 -15.83
N LYS A 56 -26.03 15.58 -16.94
CA LYS A 56 -25.47 15.18 -18.25
C LYS A 56 -24.30 16.07 -18.68
N GLN A 57 -24.31 17.35 -18.33
CA GLN A 57 -23.22 18.27 -18.65
C GLN A 57 -22.02 18.02 -17.75
N ALA A 58 -22.26 17.78 -16.45
CA ALA A 58 -21.22 17.36 -15.52
C ALA A 58 -20.51 16.10 -16.03
N ASN A 59 -21.27 15.07 -16.39
CA ASN A 59 -20.74 13.81 -16.89
C ASN A 59 -19.81 13.98 -18.10
N ALA A 60 -20.21 14.77 -19.10
CA ALA A 60 -19.38 15.07 -20.26
C ALA A 60 -18.05 15.75 -19.86
N ILE A 61 -18.11 16.70 -18.92
CA ILE A 61 -16.90 17.37 -18.41
C ILE A 61 -15.98 16.39 -17.68
N LEU A 62 -16.53 15.48 -16.87
CA LEU A 62 -15.76 14.47 -16.12
C LEU A 62 -15.10 13.46 -17.07
N GLU A 63 -15.81 13.05 -18.13
CA GLU A 63 -15.30 12.13 -19.15
C GLU A 63 -14.12 12.73 -19.95
N ASP A 64 -14.16 14.05 -20.19
CA ASP A 64 -13.12 14.79 -20.93
C ASP A 64 -11.90 15.19 -20.08
N LEU A 65 -11.88 14.88 -18.78
CA LEU A 65 -10.74 15.16 -17.91
C LEU A 65 -9.47 14.43 -18.39
N SER A 66 -8.31 15.06 -18.25
CA SER A 66 -7.03 14.37 -18.45
C SER A 66 -6.84 13.22 -17.45
N GLU A 67 -6.11 12.17 -17.81
CA GLU A 67 -5.88 11.00 -16.93
C GLU A 67 -5.41 11.34 -15.49
N PRO A 68 -4.46 12.27 -15.25
CA PRO A 68 -4.08 12.57 -13.87
C PRO A 68 -5.18 13.33 -13.10
N LYS A 69 -6.03 14.11 -13.79
CA LYS A 69 -7.22 14.74 -13.19
C LYS A 69 -8.29 13.70 -12.86
N LYS A 70 -8.49 12.71 -13.73
CA LYS A 70 -9.37 11.56 -13.48
C LYS A 70 -8.91 10.75 -12.27
N HIS A 71 -7.60 10.53 -12.14
CA HIS A 71 -7.02 9.90 -10.96
C HIS A 71 -7.30 10.70 -9.68
N SER A 72 -7.07 12.03 -9.70
CA SER A 72 -7.40 12.89 -8.56
C SER A 72 -8.89 12.89 -8.23
N LEU A 73 -9.77 12.91 -9.23
CA LEU A 73 -11.21 12.76 -9.05
C LEU A 73 -11.56 11.41 -8.38
N GLY A 74 -10.92 10.33 -8.82
CA GLY A 74 -11.05 9.00 -8.23
C GLY A 74 -10.80 9.00 -6.72
N ILE A 75 -9.66 9.57 -6.32
CA ILE A 75 -9.29 9.71 -4.90
C ILE A 75 -10.31 10.58 -4.16
N MET A 76 -10.67 11.75 -4.70
CA MET A 76 -11.61 12.66 -4.03
C MET A 76 -12.97 12.01 -3.76
N LEU A 77 -13.51 11.26 -4.73
CA LEU A 77 -14.79 10.57 -4.57
C LEU A 77 -14.70 9.39 -3.60
N HIS A 78 -13.60 8.63 -3.64
CA HIS A 78 -13.35 7.53 -2.70
C HIS A 78 -13.28 8.03 -1.26
N GLU A 79 -12.44 9.03 -1.00
CA GLU A 79 -12.27 9.59 0.35
C GLU A 79 -13.55 10.27 0.84
N MET A 80 -14.36 10.87 -0.04
CA MET A 80 -15.67 11.40 0.35
C MET A 80 -16.59 10.28 0.82
N ALA A 81 -16.68 9.21 0.03
CA ALA A 81 -17.54 8.08 0.34
C ALA A 81 -17.08 7.29 1.60
N TYR A 82 -15.81 7.43 1.98
CA TYR A 82 -15.22 6.80 3.17
C TYR A 82 -15.03 7.79 4.34
N ALA A 83 -15.54 9.02 4.24
CA ALA A 83 -15.20 10.11 5.16
C ALA A 83 -15.63 9.85 6.62
N ASP A 84 -16.61 8.97 6.85
CA ASP A 84 -17.07 8.55 8.18
C ASP A 84 -16.46 7.21 8.65
N GLY A 85 -15.55 6.63 7.86
CA GLY A 85 -14.87 5.36 8.13
C GLY A 85 -15.62 4.11 7.70
N TYR A 86 -16.78 4.24 7.03
CA TYR A 86 -17.55 3.10 6.52
C TYR A 86 -18.17 3.41 5.15
N LEU A 87 -17.97 2.51 4.18
CA LEU A 87 -18.55 2.65 2.84
C LEU A 87 -19.87 1.87 2.73
N GLY A 88 -20.99 2.58 2.73
CA GLY A 88 -22.33 2.03 2.59
C GLY A 88 -22.69 1.60 1.17
N LYS A 89 -23.62 0.66 1.03
CA LYS A 89 -24.00 0.08 -0.28
C LYS A 89 -24.52 1.11 -1.30
N GLU A 90 -25.22 2.14 -0.83
CA GLU A 90 -25.74 3.18 -1.72
C GLU A 90 -24.62 4.11 -2.21
N GLU A 91 -23.66 4.46 -1.34
CA GLU A 91 -22.47 5.25 -1.70
C GLU A 91 -21.59 4.49 -2.67
N VAL A 92 -21.35 3.19 -2.42
CA VAL A 92 -20.68 2.27 -3.35
C VAL A 92 -21.29 2.38 -4.74
N LYS A 93 -22.61 2.22 -4.84
CA LYS A 93 -23.32 2.22 -6.12
C LYS A 93 -23.18 3.56 -6.85
N VAL A 94 -23.30 4.68 -6.12
CA VAL A 94 -23.12 6.01 -6.70
C VAL A 94 -21.67 6.18 -7.17
N LEU A 95 -20.69 5.80 -6.35
CA LEU A 95 -19.26 5.89 -6.66
C LEU A 95 -18.89 5.15 -7.94
N PHE A 96 -19.30 3.87 -8.07
CA PHE A 96 -19.08 3.08 -9.27
C PHE A 96 -19.70 3.73 -10.51
N SER A 97 -20.93 4.23 -10.39
CA SER A 97 -21.59 4.90 -11.53
C SER A 97 -20.85 6.18 -11.97
N MET A 98 -20.26 6.93 -11.03
CA MET A 98 -19.48 8.13 -11.35
C MET A 98 -18.17 7.76 -12.05
N PHE A 99 -17.49 6.72 -11.59
CA PHE A 99 -16.26 6.24 -12.20
C PHE A 99 -16.48 5.75 -13.64
N GLU A 100 -17.50 4.91 -13.86
CA GLU A 100 -17.88 4.46 -15.20
C GLU A 100 -18.17 5.65 -16.12
N THR A 101 -18.95 6.62 -15.63
CA THR A 101 -19.36 7.78 -16.41
C THR A 101 -18.20 8.72 -16.74
N ALA A 102 -17.27 8.90 -15.81
CA ALA A 102 -16.07 9.70 -16.03
C ALA A 102 -15.03 8.98 -16.91
N GLY A 103 -15.29 7.76 -17.36
CA GLY A 103 -14.32 6.92 -18.05
C GLY A 103 -13.10 6.63 -17.19
N ILE A 104 -13.25 6.67 -15.87
CA ILE A 104 -12.22 6.23 -14.92
C ILE A 104 -12.24 4.72 -15.02
N LYS A 105 -11.16 4.15 -15.56
CA LYS A 105 -10.92 2.73 -15.46
C LYS A 105 -10.70 2.41 -14.00
N ILE A 106 -11.77 2.00 -13.35
CA ILE A 106 -11.67 1.18 -12.16
C ILE A 106 -11.05 -0.10 -12.71
N GLU A 107 -9.76 -0.31 -12.45
CA GLU A 107 -9.32 -1.70 -12.33
C GLU A 107 -10.35 -2.31 -11.40
N GLU A 108 -11.13 -3.31 -11.87
CA GLU A 108 -12.19 -3.91 -11.07
C GLU A 108 -11.68 -3.98 -9.63
N PRO A 109 -12.49 -3.61 -8.64
CA PRO A 109 -12.19 -4.01 -7.28
C PRO A 109 -12.37 -5.52 -7.29
N GLY A 110 -11.38 -6.23 -7.83
CA GLY A 110 -11.05 -7.52 -7.32
C GLY A 110 -10.96 -7.27 -5.84
N ASN A 111 -11.90 -7.89 -5.11
CA ASN A 111 -11.92 -8.01 -3.67
C ASN A 111 -10.73 -7.29 -3.05
N HIS A 112 -10.92 -6.22 -2.30
CA HIS A 112 -9.96 -5.93 -1.25
C HIS A 112 -10.03 -7.08 -0.21
N LEU A 113 -9.58 -8.28 -0.59
CA LEU A 113 -8.42 -8.86 0.05
C LEU A 113 -7.44 -7.69 0.10
N SER A 114 -7.33 -7.12 1.28
CA SER A 114 -6.33 -6.12 1.57
C SER A 114 -5.05 -6.56 0.82
N VAL A 115 -4.47 -5.72 -0.02
CA VAL A 115 -3.21 -6.12 -0.67
C VAL A 115 -2.20 -5.98 0.44
N PHE A 116 -1.57 -7.09 0.85
CA PHE A 116 -0.54 -7.08 1.87
C PHE A 116 0.49 -5.96 1.58
N ASP A 117 0.48 -4.90 2.39
CA ASP A 117 1.41 -3.80 2.23
C ASP A 117 2.77 -4.20 2.79
N ILE A 118 3.67 -4.52 1.88
CA ILE A 118 5.03 -4.92 2.20
C ILE A 118 5.92 -3.76 2.68
N SER A 119 5.46 -2.52 2.52
CA SER A 119 6.22 -1.31 2.86
C SER A 119 6.30 -1.04 4.35
N ASP A 120 5.46 -1.71 5.16
CA ASP A 120 5.46 -1.59 6.62
C ASP A 120 5.32 -2.97 7.29
N VAL A 121 6.35 -3.81 7.12
CA VAL A 121 6.37 -5.14 7.74
C VAL A 121 7.28 -5.15 8.94
N TYR A 122 6.72 -5.47 10.11
CA TYR A 122 7.46 -5.82 11.31
C TYR A 122 6.96 -7.14 11.89
N PHE A 123 7.60 -8.25 11.51
CA PHE A 123 7.21 -9.59 11.91
C PHE A 123 8.06 -10.10 13.08
N LYS A 124 7.44 -10.36 14.23
CA LYS A 124 8.09 -11.01 15.38
C LYS A 124 7.92 -12.52 15.27
N SER A 125 9.03 -13.23 15.29
CA SER A 125 9.12 -14.68 15.28
C SER A 125 9.53 -15.19 16.65
N SER A 126 8.81 -16.18 17.18
CA SER A 126 9.14 -16.82 18.46
C SER A 126 10.12 -17.99 18.31
N ARG A 127 10.24 -18.54 17.09
CA ARG A 127 11.10 -19.67 16.74
C ARG A 127 11.37 -19.67 15.24
N HIS A 128 12.48 -20.26 14.84
CA HIS A 128 12.83 -20.43 13.44
C HIS A 128 13.38 -21.82 13.15
N ILE A 129 13.18 -22.31 11.93
CA ILE A 129 13.67 -23.59 11.44
C ILE A 129 14.66 -23.32 10.30
N GLN A 130 15.88 -23.83 10.42
CA GLN A 130 16.88 -23.76 9.35
C GLN A 130 16.87 -25.08 8.57
N HIS A 131 16.53 -25.02 7.29
CA HIS A 131 16.49 -26.16 6.38
C HIS A 131 17.74 -26.19 5.51
N HIS A 132 18.62 -27.15 5.72
CA HIS A 132 19.79 -27.41 4.88
C HIS A 132 19.41 -28.35 3.73
N LYS A 133 19.19 -27.80 2.53
CA LYS A 133 18.66 -28.55 1.38
C LYS A 133 19.53 -29.72 0.95
N GLU A 134 20.85 -29.54 0.97
CA GLU A 134 21.81 -30.59 0.57
C GLU A 134 21.88 -31.74 1.58
N LYS A 135 21.89 -31.41 2.87
CA LYS A 135 21.99 -32.39 3.96
C LYS A 135 20.64 -33.03 4.31
N LYS A 136 19.53 -32.50 3.77
CA LYS A 136 18.16 -32.83 4.16
C LYS A 136 17.95 -32.81 5.67
N LEU A 137 18.55 -31.80 6.31
CA LEU A 137 18.53 -31.60 7.76
C LEU A 137 17.77 -30.32 8.08
N SER A 138 16.93 -30.36 9.11
CA SER A 138 16.21 -29.20 9.61
C SER A 138 16.51 -29.03 11.10
N GLU A 139 16.92 -27.83 11.50
CA GLU A 139 17.24 -27.50 12.90
C GLU A 139 16.28 -26.42 13.40
N GLU A 140 15.56 -26.70 14.47
CA GLU A 140 14.67 -25.72 15.11
C GLU A 140 15.39 -24.98 16.24
N ASN A 141 15.22 -23.65 16.26
CA ASN A 141 15.78 -22.78 17.27
C ASN A 141 14.68 -21.84 17.83
N LYS A 142 14.61 -21.75 19.16
CA LYS A 142 13.62 -20.96 19.91
C LYS A 142 14.06 -19.51 20.20
N GLU A 143 15.19 -19.08 19.67
CA GLU A 143 15.62 -17.69 19.72
C GLU A 143 14.63 -16.81 18.96
N LYS A 144 14.08 -15.84 19.68
CA LYS A 144 13.16 -14.85 19.11
C LYS A 144 13.90 -13.91 18.19
N ARG A 145 13.29 -13.66 17.03
CA ARG A 145 13.82 -12.75 16.01
C ARG A 145 12.71 -11.83 15.53
N ALA A 146 13.08 -10.67 14.97
CA ALA A 146 12.15 -9.87 14.19
C ALA A 146 12.67 -9.69 12.78
N ILE A 147 11.77 -9.60 11.81
CA ILE A 147 12.08 -9.26 10.43
C ILE A 147 11.39 -7.93 10.15
N LYS A 148 12.16 -6.93 9.72
CA LYS A 148 11.65 -5.63 9.29
C LYS A 148 11.89 -5.46 7.80
N ILE A 149 10.89 -4.98 7.09
CA ILE A 149 10.96 -4.66 5.66
C ILE A 149 10.54 -3.21 5.52
N GLU A 150 11.39 -2.42 4.87
CA GLU A 150 11.16 -0.99 4.66
C GLU A 150 11.53 -0.59 3.24
N PRO A 151 10.89 0.44 2.66
CA PRO A 151 11.34 1.05 1.42
C PRO A 151 12.79 1.47 1.54
N HIS A 152 13.55 1.30 0.46
CA HIS A 152 14.93 1.76 0.44
C HIS A 152 15.00 3.30 0.39
N ILE A 153 15.63 3.91 1.40
CA ILE A 153 15.53 5.35 1.70
C ILE A 153 16.35 6.24 0.74
N GLU A 154 17.33 5.71 -0.01
CA GLU A 154 18.16 6.51 -0.94
C GLU A 154 17.51 6.80 -2.31
N GLY A 155 16.18 6.74 -2.42
CA GLY A 155 15.47 6.99 -3.68
C GLY A 155 15.69 5.92 -4.76
N LYS A 156 16.24 4.76 -4.38
CA LYS A 156 16.39 3.59 -5.26
C LYS A 156 15.20 2.65 -5.09
N LYS A 157 14.89 1.93 -6.16
CA LYS A 157 13.85 0.89 -6.22
C LYS A 157 14.14 -0.22 -5.18
N GLY A 158 13.07 -0.77 -4.59
CA GLY A 158 13.13 -1.98 -3.78
C GLY A 158 13.05 -1.75 -2.27
N PHE A 159 13.32 -2.82 -1.53
CA PHE A 159 13.13 -2.92 -0.08
C PHE A 159 14.43 -3.30 0.62
N THR A 160 14.57 -2.83 1.84
CA THR A 160 15.64 -3.18 2.76
C THR A 160 15.08 -4.16 3.80
N ILE A 161 15.60 -5.40 3.80
CA ILE A 161 15.20 -6.46 4.72
C ILE A 161 16.22 -6.55 5.85
N THR A 162 15.78 -6.44 7.10
CA THR A 162 16.64 -6.52 8.30
C THR A 162 16.13 -7.55 9.29
N THR A 163 17.02 -8.42 9.78
CA THR A 163 16.71 -9.41 10.84
C THR A 163 17.31 -8.97 12.18
N PHE A 164 16.47 -8.90 13.21
CA PHE A 164 16.84 -8.55 14.58
C PHE A 164 16.80 -9.79 15.45
N ARG A 165 17.72 -9.91 16.40
CA ARG A 165 17.58 -10.87 17.52
C ARG A 165 16.88 -10.16 18.67
N LEU A 166 15.81 -10.77 19.19
CA LEU A 166 15.00 -10.21 20.28
C LEU A 166 15.41 -10.74 21.66
N ASP A 167 16.06 -11.90 21.72
CA ASP A 167 16.58 -12.47 22.96
C ASP A 167 18.06 -12.10 23.16
N GLY A 168 18.37 -11.50 24.32
CA GLY A 168 19.72 -11.11 24.71
C GLY A 168 19.73 -9.85 25.58
N PHE A 169 20.50 -9.87 26.66
CA PHE A 169 20.69 -8.70 27.54
C PHE A 169 21.76 -7.78 26.94
N LEU A 170 21.52 -6.46 26.82
CA LEU A 170 22.57 -5.43 26.84
C LEU A 170 21.98 -4.03 27.22
N PRO A 171 22.71 -3.22 28.00
CA PRO A 171 22.23 -1.94 28.53
C PRO A 171 22.37 -0.80 27.50
N PHE A 172 21.33 0.05 27.46
CA PHE A 172 21.22 1.38 26.83
C PHE A 172 20.95 1.54 25.33
N TRP A 173 21.15 0.55 24.45
CA TRP A 173 20.71 0.66 23.04
C TRP A 173 20.16 -0.69 22.56
N GLY A 174 18.89 -0.71 22.15
CA GLY A 174 18.11 -1.92 21.90
C GLY A 174 18.71 -2.87 20.85
N ASN A 175 18.51 -4.17 21.09
CA ASN A 175 18.74 -5.35 20.22
C ASN A 175 20.00 -5.34 19.32
N LYS A 176 20.90 -6.31 19.52
CA LYS A 176 21.96 -6.60 18.56
C LYS A 176 21.31 -6.96 17.21
N VAL A 177 21.45 -6.07 16.25
CA VAL A 177 21.11 -6.34 14.85
C VAL A 177 22.15 -7.36 14.37
N GLU A 178 21.73 -8.54 13.90
CA GLU A 178 22.59 -9.37 13.06
C GLU A 178 22.58 -8.70 11.69
N LEU A 179 23.52 -7.76 11.55
CA LEU A 179 23.58 -6.72 10.53
C LEU A 179 24.11 -7.28 9.23
N THR A 180 23.20 -7.68 8.34
CA THR A 180 23.38 -7.19 6.97
C THR A 180 22.02 -6.91 6.34
N PRO A 181 21.64 -5.62 6.22
CA PRO A 181 20.51 -5.22 5.40
C PRO A 181 20.64 -5.84 4.00
N LYS A 182 19.57 -6.46 3.52
CA LYS A 182 19.56 -7.10 2.20
C LYS A 182 18.61 -6.34 1.29
N HIS A 183 19.13 -5.86 0.18
CA HIS A 183 18.34 -5.13 -0.80
C HIS A 183 17.64 -6.11 -1.73
N MET A 184 16.31 -5.99 -1.83
CA MET A 184 15.49 -6.89 -2.64
C MET A 184 14.40 -6.15 -3.42
N ASP A 185 14.02 -6.70 -4.56
CA ASP A 185 12.91 -6.26 -5.38
C ASP A 185 11.78 -7.29 -5.34
N ILE A 186 10.52 -6.82 -5.44
CA ILE A 186 9.36 -7.71 -5.59
C ILE A 186 9.45 -8.38 -6.96
N ILE A 187 9.35 -9.71 -6.97
CA ILE A 187 9.23 -10.51 -8.20
C ILE A 187 7.87 -11.20 -8.32
N GLU A 188 7.17 -11.38 -7.21
CA GLU A 188 5.81 -11.92 -7.18
C GLU A 188 5.02 -11.28 -6.04
N LEU A 189 3.79 -10.89 -6.30
CA LEU A 189 2.84 -10.40 -5.32
C LEU A 189 1.48 -11.01 -5.64
N ASN A 190 0.92 -11.78 -4.71
CA ASN A 190 -0.41 -12.35 -4.80
C ASN A 190 -1.10 -12.29 -3.43
N ASN A 191 -2.36 -12.73 -3.34
CA ASN A 191 -3.21 -12.55 -2.16
C ASN A 191 -2.82 -13.36 -0.91
N SER A 192 -1.88 -14.30 -1.02
CA SER A 192 -1.44 -15.12 0.12
C SER A 192 0.08 -15.20 0.24
N ARG A 193 0.81 -14.61 -0.71
CA ARG A 193 2.25 -14.68 -0.78
C ARG A 193 2.88 -13.50 -1.50
N SER A 194 3.98 -13.00 -0.95
CA SER A 194 4.91 -12.09 -1.62
C SER A 194 6.27 -12.77 -1.75
N ILE A 195 6.91 -12.61 -2.91
CA ILE A 195 8.27 -13.10 -3.15
C ILE A 195 9.15 -11.92 -3.57
N LEU A 196 10.28 -11.80 -2.87
CA LEU A 196 11.31 -10.82 -3.12
C LEU A 196 12.59 -11.52 -3.50
N LYS A 197 13.32 -10.91 -4.41
CA LYS A 197 14.64 -11.38 -4.85
C LYS A 197 15.66 -10.29 -4.61
N GLY A 198 16.78 -10.65 -4.00
CA GLY A 198 17.88 -9.73 -3.86
C GLY A 198 18.48 -9.34 -5.21
N PHE A 199 18.95 -8.11 -5.32
CA PHE A 199 19.61 -7.61 -6.52
C PHE A 199 21.05 -7.20 -6.22
N ALA A 200 21.96 -7.45 -7.16
CA ALA A 200 23.32 -6.94 -7.04
C ALA A 200 23.26 -5.41 -7.13
N ALA A 201 23.86 -4.71 -6.17
CA ALA A 201 24.05 -3.26 -6.30
C ALA A 201 24.88 -3.02 -7.58
N PRO A 202 24.49 -2.06 -8.45
CA PRO A 202 25.34 -1.68 -9.57
C PRO A 202 26.67 -1.19 -9.01
N SER A 203 27.74 -1.89 -9.37
CA SER A 203 29.11 -1.72 -8.91
C SER A 203 29.46 -0.27 -8.53
N ALA A 204 29.64 -0.03 -7.23
CA ALA A 204 30.36 1.12 -6.72
C ALA A 204 31.36 0.62 -5.68
N ASP A 205 32.62 0.64 -6.11
CA ASP A 205 33.83 0.46 -5.32
C ASP A 205 34.19 -0.94 -4.79
N THR A 206 35.33 -1.42 -5.26
CA THR A 206 35.94 -2.75 -5.04
C THR A 206 36.54 -2.94 -3.64
N SER A 207 36.01 -2.29 -2.61
CA SER A 207 36.55 -2.34 -1.25
C SER A 207 35.61 -2.90 -0.19
N ASP A 208 34.34 -3.13 -0.53
CA ASP A 208 33.44 -3.93 0.30
C ASP A 208 33.33 -5.30 -0.38
N PRO A 209 33.64 -6.44 0.27
CA PRO A 209 33.34 -7.76 -0.28
C PRO A 209 31.82 -7.84 -0.43
N ALA A 210 31.33 -7.35 -1.57
CA ALA A 210 29.94 -7.10 -1.84
C ALA A 210 29.15 -8.36 -1.48
N GLU A 211 28.36 -8.28 -0.40
CA GLU A 211 27.30 -9.25 -0.22
C GLU A 211 26.49 -9.20 -1.51
N VAL A 212 26.64 -10.24 -2.31
CA VAL A 212 25.88 -10.41 -3.53
C VAL A 212 24.44 -10.60 -3.06
N HIS A 213 23.66 -9.53 -2.91
CA HIS A 213 22.32 -9.63 -2.33
C HIS A 213 21.45 -10.57 -3.17
N SER A 214 21.77 -10.78 -4.46
CA SER A 214 21.13 -11.80 -5.31
C SER A 214 21.32 -13.25 -4.84
N ASN A 215 22.19 -13.50 -3.85
CA ASN A 215 22.26 -14.77 -3.14
C ASN A 215 21.12 -14.93 -2.13
N TYR A 216 20.25 -13.93 -1.98
CA TYR A 216 19.14 -13.94 -1.04
C TYR A 216 17.80 -13.74 -1.73
N GLY A 217 16.77 -14.31 -1.13
CA GLY A 217 15.38 -14.07 -1.46
C GLY A 217 14.53 -14.12 -0.19
N LEU A 218 13.31 -13.61 -0.28
CA LEU A 218 12.35 -13.63 0.82
C LEU A 218 11.00 -14.11 0.30
N SER A 219 10.41 -15.10 0.97
CA SER A 219 9.00 -15.44 0.79
C SER A 219 8.23 -15.04 2.03
N ILE A 220 7.19 -14.24 1.88
CA ILE A 220 6.26 -13.87 2.94
C ILE A 220 4.96 -14.59 2.66
N TYR A 221 4.47 -15.36 3.62
CA TYR A 221 3.19 -16.05 3.54
C TYR A 221 2.19 -15.29 4.40
N HIS A 222 1.17 -14.74 3.75
CA HIS A 222 0.23 -13.78 4.34
C HIS A 222 -1.23 -14.02 3.92
N PRO A 223 -1.78 -15.25 4.00
CA PRO A 223 -3.19 -15.46 3.70
C PRO A 223 -4.07 -14.52 4.53
N ASP A 224 -5.09 -13.94 3.89
CA ASP A 224 -5.99 -12.95 4.51
C ASP A 224 -5.25 -11.75 5.14
N ASN A 225 -4.07 -11.40 4.60
CA ASN A 225 -3.21 -10.31 5.05
C ASN A 225 -2.56 -10.43 6.43
N GLU A 226 -2.66 -11.60 7.04
CA GLU A 226 -1.97 -11.92 8.27
C GLU A 226 -0.72 -12.73 7.97
N ILE A 227 0.45 -12.19 8.34
CA ILE A 227 1.70 -12.94 8.15
C ILE A 227 1.67 -14.18 9.06
N GLU A 228 1.60 -15.35 8.44
CA GLU A 228 1.76 -16.64 9.10
C GLU A 228 3.23 -16.95 9.33
N LYS A 229 4.06 -16.71 8.30
CA LYS A 229 5.49 -16.98 8.32
C LYS A 229 6.26 -16.18 7.27
N ILE A 230 7.57 -16.06 7.52
CA ILE A 230 8.53 -15.50 6.58
C ILE A 230 9.64 -16.51 6.35
N VAL A 231 10.05 -16.74 5.11
CA VAL A 231 11.17 -17.61 4.75
C VAL A 231 12.26 -16.78 4.09
N LEU A 232 13.43 -16.74 4.72
CA LEU A 232 14.64 -16.17 4.13
C LEU A 232 15.40 -17.27 3.38
N HIS A 233 15.59 -17.07 2.08
CA HIS A 233 16.35 -17.96 1.22
C HIS A 233 17.79 -17.49 1.14
N LYS A 234 18.74 -18.35 1.50
CA LYS A 234 20.18 -18.13 1.32
C LYS A 234 20.66 -19.04 0.19
N HIS A 235 20.44 -18.63 -1.06
CA HIS A 235 20.65 -19.43 -2.26
C HIS A 235 22.08 -20.00 -2.37
N HIS A 236 23.10 -19.20 -2.06
CA HIS A 236 24.49 -19.65 -2.13
C HIS A 236 24.84 -20.72 -1.07
N GLU A 237 24.17 -20.68 0.08
CA GLU A 237 24.41 -21.62 1.18
C GLU A 237 23.47 -22.83 1.14
N ASN A 238 22.52 -22.86 0.19
CA ASN A 238 21.47 -23.88 0.11
C ASN A 238 20.68 -24.04 1.43
N ILE A 239 20.46 -22.92 2.12
CA ILE A 239 19.73 -22.83 3.39
C ILE A 239 18.46 -22.01 3.20
N ASP A 240 17.34 -22.51 3.71
CA ASP A 240 16.13 -21.71 3.95
C ASP A 240 15.91 -21.55 5.46
N ILE A 241 15.66 -20.33 5.92
CA ILE A 241 15.33 -20.06 7.31
C ILE A 241 13.85 -19.67 7.39
N GLU A 242 13.05 -20.51 8.01
CA GLU A 242 11.61 -20.31 8.20
C GLU A 242 11.33 -19.71 9.58
N TYR A 243 10.84 -18.47 9.60
CA TYR A 243 10.48 -17.72 10.81
C TYR A 243 8.98 -17.86 11.10
N LEU A 244 8.65 -18.29 12.32
CA LEU A 244 7.29 -18.65 12.74
C LEU A 244 6.88 -17.84 13.98
N LYS A 245 5.58 -17.53 14.10
CA LYS A 245 4.97 -16.96 15.32
C LYS A 245 5.06 -17.94 16.49
#